data_AF-U3TVY8-F1
#
_entry.id   AF-U3TVY8-F1
#
_cell.length_a   1.000
_cell.length_b   1.000
_cell.length_c   1.000
_cell.angle_alpha   90.00
_cell.angle_beta   90.00
_cell.angle_gamma   90.00
#
_symmetry.space_group_name_H-M   'P 1'
#
loop_
_entity.id
_entity.type
_entity.pdbx_description
1 polymer ?
#
loop_
_entity_poly.entity_id
_entity_poly.type
_entity_poly.pdbx_seq_one_letter_code
_entity_poly.pdbx_strand_id
1 'polypeptide(L)'
;MPSPTFLGLEFARRAKEGGIPYHQCLHLDYNPNMKFIFIYVVLVLVVLLVLFIKHRLTRMPIGRAWEALREDEIACRAMGLNHVLVKLSAFMLGASTAGIAGVFFASYQGFVNPTSFTFFESVLILAIVVLGGMGSTLGVVLAAFVLTVAPELLRSFAEYRVLLFGMLMVLMMIWRPRGLVRTARVGVPLRKGVRHE
;
A
#
# COMPACT_ATOMS: atom_id res chain seq x y z
N MET A 1 -9.42 25.83 -5.50
CA MET A 1 -9.44 24.40 -5.84
C MET A 1 -10.89 23.96 -5.86
N PRO A 2 -11.32 23.18 -6.87
CA PRO A 2 -12.68 22.65 -6.91
C PRO A 2 -12.93 21.81 -5.64
N SER A 3 -14.11 21.95 -5.06
CA SER A 3 -14.56 21.07 -3.98
C SER A 3 -14.57 19.62 -4.47
N PRO A 4 -14.21 18.62 -3.64
CA PRO A 4 -14.43 17.25 -4.03
C PRO A 4 -15.91 17.08 -4.38
N THR A 5 -16.16 16.51 -5.55
CA THR A 5 -17.49 16.22 -6.07
C THR A 5 -17.65 14.72 -6.17
N PHE A 6 -18.76 14.19 -5.66
CA PHE A 6 -19.11 12.79 -5.82
C PHE A 6 -20.22 12.68 -6.87
N LEU A 7 -19.94 12.13 -8.04
CA LEU A 7 -20.91 11.97 -9.14
C LEU A 7 -21.60 13.31 -9.54
N GLY A 8 -20.91 14.44 -9.38
CA GLY A 8 -21.47 15.79 -9.63
C GLY A 8 -22.12 16.47 -8.41
N LEU A 9 -22.17 15.80 -7.24
CA LEU A 9 -22.67 16.37 -5.99
C LEU A 9 -21.53 17.05 -5.22
N GLU A 10 -21.67 18.36 -4.97
CA GLU A 10 -20.69 19.13 -4.22
C GLU A 10 -20.85 18.95 -2.70
N PHE A 11 -19.73 18.74 -1.99
CA PHE A 11 -19.67 18.76 -0.52
C PHE A 11 -19.57 20.19 0.06
N ALA A 12 -20.18 21.17 -0.61
CA ALA A 12 -20.19 22.57 -0.20
C ALA A 12 -21.54 22.98 0.42
N ARG A 13 -21.53 23.99 1.31
CA ARG A 13 -22.75 24.53 1.94
C ARG A 13 -23.78 25.04 0.92
N ARG A 14 -23.31 25.62 -0.18
CA ARG A 14 -24.10 26.00 -1.36
C ARG A 14 -23.34 25.55 -2.59
N ALA A 15 -24.05 24.97 -3.56
CA ALA A 15 -23.44 24.58 -4.81
C ALA A 15 -23.00 25.81 -5.61
N LYS A 16 -21.77 25.80 -6.13
CA LYS A 16 -21.19 26.90 -6.89
C LYS A 16 -21.51 26.80 -8.39
N GLU A 17 -21.87 25.60 -8.86
CA GLU A 17 -22.15 25.27 -10.28
C GLU A 17 -23.57 24.69 -10.50
N GLY A 18 -24.58 25.15 -9.75
CA GLY A 18 -25.99 24.78 -10.02
C GLY A 18 -26.39 23.33 -9.72
N GLY A 19 -25.51 22.53 -9.10
CA GLY A 19 -25.84 21.18 -8.63
C GLY A 19 -26.62 21.16 -7.31
N ILE A 20 -27.26 20.04 -6.99
CA ILE A 20 -27.83 19.81 -5.65
C ILE A 20 -26.69 19.40 -4.70
N PRO A 21 -26.46 20.11 -3.58
CA PRO A 21 -25.44 19.72 -2.63
C PRO A 21 -25.84 18.43 -1.89
N TYR A 22 -24.86 17.62 -1.52
CA TYR A 22 -25.08 16.28 -0.94
C TYR A 22 -26.00 16.31 0.30
N HIS A 23 -25.91 17.37 1.12
CA HIS A 23 -26.73 17.54 2.32
C HIS A 23 -28.23 17.75 2.01
N GLN A 24 -28.54 18.39 0.89
CA GLN A 24 -29.91 18.64 0.44
C GLN A 24 -30.51 17.42 -0.26
N CYS A 25 -29.67 16.60 -0.91
CA CYS A 25 -30.11 15.37 -1.55
C CYS A 25 -30.46 14.26 -0.53
N LEU A 26 -29.79 14.24 0.63
CA LEU A 26 -29.96 13.24 1.68
C LEU A 26 -30.71 13.73 2.93
N HIS A 27 -31.20 14.97 2.94
CA HIS A 27 -31.89 15.58 4.09
C HIS A 27 -31.11 15.45 5.42
N LEU A 28 -29.79 15.68 5.38
CA LEU A 28 -28.89 15.62 6.54
C LEU A 28 -28.33 17.00 6.87
N ASP A 29 -28.16 17.32 8.16
CA ASP A 29 -27.53 18.57 8.59
C ASP A 29 -26.10 18.73 8.03
N TYR A 30 -25.83 19.88 7.42
CA TYR A 30 -24.51 20.19 6.87
C TYR A 30 -23.48 20.41 7.98
N ASN A 31 -22.57 19.46 8.15
CA ASN A 31 -21.40 19.60 9.01
C ASN A 31 -20.11 19.67 8.15
N PRO A 32 -19.24 20.68 8.31
CA PRO A 32 -17.98 20.82 7.55
C PRO A 32 -17.07 19.59 7.64
N ASN A 33 -17.18 18.79 8.70
CA ASN A 33 -16.42 17.56 8.89
C ASN A 33 -16.86 16.41 7.97
N MET A 34 -18.06 16.48 7.38
CA MET A 34 -18.60 15.40 6.53
C MET A 34 -17.74 15.14 5.30
N LYS A 35 -17.06 16.16 4.75
CA LYS A 35 -16.11 16.00 3.65
C LYS A 35 -14.95 15.08 4.03
N PHE A 36 -14.36 15.29 5.21
CA PHE A 36 -13.24 14.47 5.68
C PHE A 36 -13.70 13.04 5.98
N ILE A 37 -14.84 12.91 6.67
CA ILE A 37 -15.44 11.60 6.98
C ILE A 37 -15.71 10.82 5.69
N PHE A 38 -16.27 11.46 4.66
CA PHE A 38 -16.51 10.81 3.37
C PHE A 38 -15.22 10.30 2.71
N ILE A 39 -14.17 11.13 2.66
CA ILE A 39 -12.87 10.72 2.09
C ILE A 39 -12.27 9.54 2.87
N TYR A 40 -12.33 9.56 4.20
CA TYR A 40 -11.84 8.45 5.03
C TYR A 40 -12.66 7.17 4.83
N VAL A 41 -13.99 7.26 4.72
CA VAL A 41 -14.85 6.09 4.46
C VAL A 41 -14.52 5.48 3.09
N VAL A 42 -14.37 6.30 2.05
CA VAL A 42 -13.99 5.82 0.71
C VAL A 42 -12.59 5.21 0.73
N LEU A 43 -11.64 5.82 1.44
CA LEU A 43 -10.29 5.28 1.60
C LEU A 43 -10.32 3.89 2.26
N VAL A 44 -11.05 3.73 3.36
CA VAL A 44 -11.19 2.44 4.07
C VAL A 44 -11.80 1.39 3.16
N LEU A 45 -12.85 1.73 2.40
CA LEU A 45 -13.48 0.82 1.44
C LEU A 45 -12.48 0.37 0.37
N VAL A 46 -11.70 1.29 -0.19
CA VAL A 46 -10.68 0.96 -1.19
C VAL A 46 -9.57 0.08 -0.60
N VAL A 47 -9.10 0.37 0.62
CA VAL A 47 -8.10 -0.48 1.29
C VAL A 47 -8.63 -1.90 1.50
N LEU A 48 -9.87 -2.04 1.97
CA LEU A 48 -10.51 -3.35 2.13
C LEU A 48 -10.65 -4.08 0.79
N LEU A 49 -11.03 -3.38 -0.27
CA LEU A 49 -11.12 -3.93 -1.62
C LEU A 49 -9.75 -4.43 -2.11
N VAL A 50 -8.68 -3.64 -1.93
CA VAL A 50 -7.31 -4.03 -2.31
C VAL A 50 -6.85 -5.25 -1.51
N LEU A 51 -7.12 -5.29 -0.20
CA LEU A 51 -6.79 -6.45 0.65
C LEU A 51 -7.58 -7.71 0.21
N PHE A 52 -8.85 -7.55 -0.16
CA PHE A 52 -9.67 -8.64 -0.70
C PHE A 52 -9.12 -9.16 -2.02
N ILE A 53 -8.80 -8.28 -2.97
CA ILE A 53 -8.18 -8.63 -4.25
C ILE A 53 -6.85 -9.34 -4.02
N LYS A 54 -5.99 -8.80 -3.14
CA LYS A 54 -4.71 -9.43 -2.77
C LYS A 54 -4.92 -10.84 -2.23
N HIS A 55 -5.88 -11.03 -1.32
CA HIS A 55 -6.16 -12.35 -0.74
C HIS A 55 -6.65 -13.33 -1.81
N ARG A 56 -7.53 -12.89 -2.71
CA ARG A 56 -8.02 -13.70 -3.83
C ARG A 56 -6.91 -14.07 -4.80
N LEU A 57 -6.07 -13.11 -5.16
CA LEU A 57 -4.98 -13.27 -6.11
C LEU A 57 -3.91 -14.25 -5.62
N THR A 58 -3.65 -14.24 -4.31
CA THR A 58 -2.72 -15.19 -3.68
C THR A 58 -3.18 -16.66 -3.82
N ARG A 59 -4.49 -16.90 -3.99
CA ARG A 59 -5.05 -18.24 -4.20
C ARG A 59 -5.16 -18.64 -5.68
N MET A 60 -5.11 -17.66 -6.58
CA MET A 60 -5.20 -17.86 -8.04
C MET A 60 -3.88 -18.38 -8.63
N PRO A 61 -3.90 -19.00 -9.82
CA PRO A 61 -2.70 -19.53 -10.47
C PRO A 61 -1.63 -18.44 -10.74
N ILE A 62 -2.06 -17.21 -11.05
CA ILE A 62 -1.16 -16.06 -11.23
C ILE A 62 -0.33 -15.79 -9.97
N GLY A 63 -0.96 -15.78 -8.80
CA GLY A 63 -0.26 -15.56 -7.53
C GLY A 63 0.72 -16.67 -7.18
N ARG A 64 0.39 -17.92 -7.51
CA ARG A 64 1.30 -19.07 -7.35
C ARG A 64 2.47 -19.02 -8.31
N ALA A 65 2.25 -18.56 -9.55
CA ALA A 65 3.32 -18.37 -10.53
C ALA A 65 4.34 -17.32 -10.07
N TRP A 66 3.90 -16.23 -9.41
CA TRP A 66 4.82 -15.25 -8.82
C TRP A 66 5.67 -15.80 -7.69
N GLU A 67 5.09 -16.68 -6.85
CA GLU A 67 5.81 -17.32 -5.76
C GLU A 67 6.83 -18.33 -6.28
N ALA A 68 6.46 -19.17 -7.25
CA ALA A 68 7.38 -20.10 -7.90
C ALA A 68 8.53 -19.37 -8.59
N LEU A 69 8.24 -18.27 -9.31
CA LEU A 69 9.26 -17.47 -9.98
C LEU A 69 10.24 -16.81 -8.99
N ARG A 70 9.78 -16.50 -7.78
CA ARG A 70 10.62 -15.94 -6.71
C ARG A 70 11.57 -16.98 -6.10
N GLU A 71 11.21 -18.27 -6.12
CA GLU A 71 12.05 -19.34 -5.58
C GLU A 71 13.14 -19.76 -6.58
N ASP A 72 12.77 -20.05 -7.83
CA ASP A 72 13.72 -20.40 -8.88
C ASP A 72 13.19 -20.00 -10.27
N GLU A 73 13.81 -18.97 -10.85
CA GLU A 73 13.48 -18.47 -12.19
C GLU A 73 13.88 -19.47 -13.30
N ILE A 74 14.98 -20.19 -13.12
CA ILE A 74 15.52 -21.11 -14.13
C ILE A 74 14.61 -22.33 -14.23
N ALA A 75 14.18 -22.88 -13.09
CA ALA A 75 13.23 -24.00 -13.04
C ALA A 75 11.87 -23.62 -13.64
N CYS A 76 11.34 -22.44 -13.33
CA CYS A 76 10.09 -21.96 -13.93
C CYS A 76 10.20 -21.86 -15.46
N ARG A 77 11.33 -21.37 -15.97
CA ARG A 77 11.57 -21.28 -17.41
C ARG A 77 11.63 -22.66 -18.09
N ALA A 78 12.23 -23.65 -17.44
CA ALA A 78 12.24 -25.04 -17.92
C ALA A 78 10.83 -25.66 -17.98
N MET A 79 9.93 -25.24 -17.08
CA MET A 79 8.53 -25.65 -17.05
C MET A 79 7.63 -24.91 -18.06
N GLY A 80 8.21 -24.05 -18.92
CA GLY A 80 7.47 -23.32 -19.96
C GLY A 80 6.78 -22.02 -19.49
N LEU A 81 7.04 -21.55 -18.27
CA LEU A 81 6.52 -20.26 -17.80
C LEU A 81 7.24 -19.09 -18.47
N ASN A 82 6.46 -18.16 -19.04
CA ASN A 82 6.99 -16.90 -19.56
C ASN A 82 7.31 -15.93 -18.42
N HIS A 83 8.58 -15.93 -17.98
CA HIS A 83 9.08 -15.06 -16.91
C HIS A 83 8.82 -13.56 -17.15
N VAL A 84 8.78 -13.09 -18.41
CA VAL A 84 8.52 -11.68 -18.74
C VAL A 84 7.10 -11.28 -18.39
N LEU A 85 6.11 -12.06 -18.83
CA LEU A 85 4.68 -11.79 -18.53
C LEU A 85 4.39 -11.88 -17.03
N VAL A 86 5.01 -12.84 -16.35
CA VAL A 86 4.84 -13.05 -14.91
C VAL A 86 5.44 -11.88 -14.11
N LYS A 87 6.62 -11.37 -14.49
CA LYS A 87 7.21 -10.15 -13.88
C LYS A 87 6.41 -8.90 -14.22
N LEU A 88 5.99 -8.74 -15.47
CA LEU A 88 5.23 -7.56 -15.91
C LEU A 88 3.88 -7.49 -15.23
N SER A 89 3.17 -8.60 -15.08
CA SER A 89 1.88 -8.64 -14.35
C SER A 89 2.03 -8.26 -12.87
N ALA A 90 3.10 -8.73 -12.22
CA ALA A 90 3.40 -8.32 -10.84
C ALA A 90 3.68 -6.81 -10.74
N PHE A 91 4.46 -6.26 -11.68
CA PHE A 91 4.74 -4.82 -11.75
C PHE A 91 3.49 -4.00 -12.03
N MET A 92 2.66 -4.39 -13.01
CA MET A 92 1.44 -3.68 -13.38
C MET A 92 0.43 -3.64 -12.23
N LEU A 93 0.26 -4.73 -11.50
CA LEU A 93 -0.65 -4.78 -10.35
C LEU A 93 -0.12 -3.95 -9.17
N GLY A 94 1.19 -3.93 -8.96
CA GLY A 94 1.81 -3.02 -7.99
C GLY A 94 1.58 -1.55 -8.38
N ALA A 95 1.90 -1.19 -9.62
CA ALA A 95 1.76 0.16 -10.15
C ALA A 95 0.31 0.65 -10.13
N SER A 96 -0.67 -0.21 -10.44
CA SER A 96 -2.09 0.17 -10.36
C SER A 96 -2.51 0.50 -8.93
N THR A 97 -2.06 -0.29 -7.94
CA THR A 97 -2.38 -0.01 -6.52
C THR A 97 -1.69 1.26 -6.02
N ALA A 98 -0.46 1.54 -6.46
CA ALA A 98 0.24 2.79 -6.15
C ALA A 98 -0.46 4.01 -6.78
N GLY A 99 -0.97 3.88 -8.01
CA GLY A 99 -1.74 4.93 -8.68
C GLY A 99 -3.01 5.29 -7.92
N ILE A 100 -3.76 4.28 -7.43
CA ILE A 100 -4.94 4.51 -6.59
C ILE A 100 -4.54 5.28 -5.32
N ALA A 101 -3.48 4.86 -4.63
CA ALA A 101 -2.99 5.56 -3.43
C ALA A 101 -2.60 7.02 -3.73
N GLY A 102 -1.98 7.28 -4.89
CA GLY A 102 -1.62 8.63 -5.34
C GLY A 102 -2.82 9.55 -5.55
N VAL A 103 -3.94 9.04 -6.09
CA VAL A 103 -5.18 9.82 -6.26
C VAL A 103 -5.76 10.24 -4.91
N PHE A 104 -5.75 9.34 -3.91
CA PHE A 104 -6.17 9.69 -2.55
C PHE A 104 -5.24 10.72 -1.91
N PHE A 105 -3.93 10.58 -2.10
CA PHE A 105 -2.95 11.52 -1.57
C PHE A 105 -3.12 12.94 -2.14
N ALA A 106 -3.35 13.05 -3.45
CA ALA A 106 -3.63 14.32 -4.12
C ALA A 106 -4.97 14.93 -3.64
N SER A 107 -5.99 14.10 -3.46
CA SER A 107 -7.31 14.53 -2.98
C SER A 107 -7.27 15.01 -1.52
N TYR A 108 -6.42 14.41 -0.69
CA TYR A 108 -6.24 14.79 0.71
C TYR A 108 -5.49 16.11 0.87
N GLN A 109 -4.37 16.30 0.16
CA GLN A 109 -3.61 17.55 0.26
C GLN A 109 -4.30 18.73 -0.42
N GLY A 110 -5.16 18.48 -1.42
CA GLY A 110 -5.87 19.52 -2.18
C GLY A 110 -4.96 20.35 -3.11
N PHE A 111 -3.68 20.44 -2.80
CA PHE A 111 -2.63 21.06 -3.59
C PHE A 111 -1.39 20.18 -3.64
N VAL A 112 -0.84 19.99 -4.83
CA VAL A 112 0.36 19.19 -5.05
C VAL A 112 1.54 20.15 -5.16
N ASN A 113 2.37 20.21 -4.12
CA ASN A 113 3.62 20.98 -4.14
C ASN A 113 4.79 20.04 -4.48
N PRO A 114 5.64 20.34 -5.49
CA PRO A 114 6.82 19.53 -5.79
C PRO A 114 7.81 19.42 -4.61
N THR A 115 7.82 20.39 -3.70
CA THR A 115 8.65 20.37 -2.49
C THR A 115 8.24 19.24 -1.52
N SER A 116 7.02 18.71 -1.63
CA SER A 116 6.57 17.56 -0.82
C SER A 116 7.03 16.22 -1.38
N PHE A 117 7.55 16.15 -2.62
CA PHE A 117 8.04 14.92 -3.25
C PHE A 117 9.57 14.90 -3.31
N THR A 118 10.20 14.97 -2.14
CA THR A 118 11.66 14.92 -2.06
C THR A 118 12.19 13.49 -2.20
N PHE A 119 13.48 13.36 -2.51
CA PHE A 119 14.17 12.06 -2.49
C PHE A 119 13.99 11.32 -1.16
N PHE A 120 13.94 12.04 -0.04
CA PHE A 120 13.74 11.46 1.29
C PHE A 120 12.39 10.76 1.44
N GLU A 121 11.32 11.28 0.83
CA GLU A 121 9.99 10.62 0.87
C GLU A 121 10.01 9.28 0.12
N SER A 122 10.65 9.23 -1.05
CA SER A 122 10.83 7.98 -1.80
C SER A 122 11.65 6.96 -1.01
N VAL A 123 12.72 7.41 -0.35
CA VAL A 123 13.53 6.55 0.53
C VAL A 123 12.70 6.06 1.72
N LEU A 124 11.85 6.91 2.31
CA LEU A 124 10.97 6.54 3.42
C LEU A 124 9.96 5.46 3.02
N ILE A 125 9.33 5.58 1.84
CA ILE A 125 8.41 4.56 1.33
C ILE A 125 9.13 3.24 1.07
N LEU A 126 10.31 3.27 0.44
CA LEU A 126 11.13 2.07 0.24
C LEU A 126 11.54 1.43 1.57
N ALA A 127 11.93 2.26 2.53
CA ALA A 127 12.26 1.86 3.89
C ALA A 127 11.11 1.10 4.56
N ILE A 128 9.88 1.63 4.50
CA ILE A 128 8.69 0.97 5.05
C ILE A 128 8.51 -0.45 4.49
N VAL A 129 8.65 -0.60 3.17
CA VAL A 129 8.47 -1.91 2.50
C VAL A 129 9.59 -2.89 2.86
N VAL A 130 10.84 -2.41 2.88
CA VAL A 130 12.01 -3.22 3.23
C VAL A 130 11.94 -3.67 4.69
N LEU A 131 11.60 -2.74 5.61
CA LEU A 131 11.45 -3.00 7.04
C LEU A 131 10.29 -3.95 7.34
N GLY A 132 9.17 -3.77 6.64
CA GLY A 132 7.99 -4.62 6.78
C GLY A 132 8.20 -6.06 6.30
N GLY A 133 9.09 -6.25 5.32
CA GLY A 133 9.47 -7.54 4.76
C GLY A 133 8.66 -7.94 3.52
N MET A 134 9.35 -8.54 2.53
CA MET A 134 8.78 -8.95 1.24
C MET A 134 7.76 -10.09 1.40
N GLY A 135 6.48 -9.75 1.57
CA GLY A 135 5.36 -10.69 1.58
C GLY A 135 4.47 -10.66 2.82
N SER A 136 4.68 -9.74 3.77
CA SER A 136 3.82 -9.57 4.95
C SER A 136 3.12 -8.22 4.96
N THR A 137 1.79 -8.22 4.77
CA THR A 137 0.99 -6.98 4.84
C THR A 137 1.00 -6.40 6.25
N LEU A 138 0.91 -7.24 7.29
CA LEU A 138 0.97 -6.80 8.69
C LEU A 138 2.33 -6.21 9.04
N GLY A 139 3.43 -6.80 8.55
CA GLY A 139 4.77 -6.27 8.76
C GLY A 139 4.93 -4.86 8.16
N VAL A 140 4.42 -4.64 6.94
CA VAL A 140 4.46 -3.33 6.27
C VAL A 140 3.60 -2.29 7.01
N VAL A 141 2.42 -2.66 7.51
CA VAL A 141 1.58 -1.74 8.30
C VAL A 141 2.26 -1.33 9.61
N LEU A 142 2.86 -2.28 10.32
CA LEU A 142 3.62 -1.99 11.55
C LEU A 142 4.85 -1.11 11.25
N ALA A 143 5.58 -1.42 10.17
CA ALA A 143 6.72 -0.62 9.73
C ALA A 143 6.31 0.82 9.38
N ALA A 144 5.20 1.00 8.67
CA ALA A 144 4.65 2.33 8.36
C ALA A 144 4.34 3.10 9.65
N PHE A 145 3.64 2.47 10.60
CA PHE A 145 3.32 3.12 11.87
C PHE A 145 4.57 3.55 12.63
N VAL A 146 5.55 2.66 12.77
CA VAL A 146 6.81 2.96 13.48
C VAL A 146 7.60 4.06 12.78
N LEU A 147 7.79 3.96 11.46
CA LEU A 147 8.59 4.92 10.70
C LEU A 147 7.90 6.27 10.50
N THR A 148 6.59 6.36 10.64
CA THR A 148 5.87 7.65 10.65
C THR A 148 5.87 8.27 12.05
N VAL A 149 5.64 7.49 13.11
CA VAL A 149 5.56 8.03 14.48
C VAL A 149 6.93 8.35 15.06
N ALA A 150 7.94 7.54 14.79
CA ALA A 150 9.30 7.75 15.30
C ALA A 150 9.85 9.15 14.98
N PRO A 151 9.89 9.62 13.72
CA PRO A 151 10.39 10.96 13.42
C PRO A 151 9.51 12.07 13.99
N GLU A 152 8.20 11.85 14.17
CA GLU A 152 7.30 12.83 14.77
C GLU A 152 7.58 13.03 16.27
N LEU A 153 7.94 11.96 16.99
CA LEU A 153 8.39 12.05 18.38
C LEU A 153 9.77 12.71 18.52
N LEU A 154 10.65 12.49 17.54
CA LEU A 154 11.98 13.10 17.49
C LEU A 154 12.00 14.48 16.79
N ARG A 155 10.83 15.06 16.52
CA ARG A 155 10.69 16.34 15.82
C ARG A 155 11.43 17.49 16.51
N SER A 156 11.64 17.40 17.82
CA SER A 156 12.42 18.36 18.61
C SER A 156 13.93 18.36 18.30
N PHE A 157 14.48 17.28 17.70
CA PHE A 157 15.88 17.14 17.29
C PHE A 157 16.01 17.15 15.77
N ALA A 158 15.48 18.20 15.14
CA ALA A 158 15.29 18.30 13.68
C ALA A 158 16.55 18.03 12.84
N GLU A 159 17.75 18.37 13.33
CA GLU A 159 19.02 18.13 12.63
C GLU A 159 19.44 16.65 12.61
N TYR A 160 19.15 15.90 13.67
CA TYR A 160 19.56 14.49 13.78
C TYR A 160 18.56 13.51 13.17
N ARG A 161 17.39 13.97 12.71
CA ARG A 161 16.31 13.11 12.17
C ARG A 161 16.81 12.16 11.07
N VAL A 162 17.63 12.68 10.15
CA VAL A 162 18.09 11.95 8.96
C VAL A 162 19.13 10.91 9.37
N LEU A 163 20.03 11.29 10.28
CA LEU A 163 21.06 10.41 10.82
C LEU A 163 20.44 9.25 11.61
N LEU A 164 19.48 9.55 12.48
CA LEU A 164 18.75 8.55 13.27
C LEU A 164 17.90 7.63 12.40
N PHE A 165 17.26 8.17 11.35
CA PHE A 165 16.54 7.36 10.38
C PHE A 165 17.46 6.37 9.65
N GLY A 166 18.61 6.83 9.15
CA GLY A 166 19.61 5.98 8.50
C GLY A 166 20.20 4.93 9.46
N MET A 167 20.48 5.33 10.71
CA MET A 167 20.97 4.43 11.74
C MET A 167 19.92 3.36 12.08
N LEU A 168 18.66 3.75 12.25
CA LEU A 168 17.56 2.84 12.51
C LEU A 168 17.38 1.83 11.37
N MET A 169 17.49 2.27 10.11
CA MET A 169 17.49 1.40 8.93
C MET A 169 18.60 0.34 8.98
N VAL A 170 19.85 0.76 9.21
CA VAL A 170 21.01 -0.16 9.27
C VAL A 170 20.88 -1.15 10.42
N LEU A 171 20.50 -0.67 11.60
CA LEU A 171 20.36 -1.48 12.80
C LEU A 171 19.28 -2.57 12.62
N MET A 172 18.20 -2.22 11.92
CA MET A 172 17.12 -3.16 11.62
C MET A 172 17.50 -4.19 10.56
N MET A 173 18.26 -3.78 9.53
CA MET A 173 18.84 -4.72 8.55
C MET A 173 19.78 -5.73 9.22
N ILE A 174 20.56 -5.31 10.23
CA ILE A 174 21.42 -6.19 11.02
C ILE A 174 20.61 -7.16 11.87
N TRP A 175 19.58 -6.69 12.59
CA TRP A 175 18.84 -7.52 13.54
C TRP A 175 17.85 -8.50 12.86
N ARG A 176 17.21 -8.11 11.76
CA ARG A 176 16.16 -8.92 11.10
C ARG A 176 16.14 -8.68 9.57
N PRO A 177 17.05 -9.30 8.79
CA PRO A 177 17.12 -9.13 7.34
C PRO A 177 15.90 -9.69 6.57
N ARG A 178 14.95 -10.32 7.25
CA ARG A 178 13.70 -10.86 6.66
C ARG A 178 12.44 -10.06 7.02
N GLY A 179 12.58 -8.90 7.67
CA GLY A 179 11.47 -8.03 8.09
C GLY A 179 10.81 -8.44 9.42
N LEU A 180 9.86 -7.62 9.89
CA LEU A 180 9.20 -7.74 11.21
C LEU A 180 8.36 -9.02 11.40
N VAL A 181 7.69 -9.50 10.34
CA VAL A 181 6.75 -10.64 10.43
C VAL A 181 7.10 -11.68 9.39
N ARG A 182 7.49 -12.89 9.84
CA ARG A 182 7.79 -14.02 8.97
C ARG A 182 6.49 -14.66 8.48
N THR A 183 6.15 -14.49 7.21
CA THR A 183 5.10 -15.31 6.57
C THR A 183 5.67 -16.72 6.34
N ALA A 184 5.55 -17.60 7.34
CA ALA A 184 5.77 -19.03 7.14
C ALA A 184 4.49 -19.63 6.56
N ARG A 185 4.44 -19.91 5.25
CA ARG A 185 3.40 -20.81 4.75
C ARG A 185 3.84 -22.23 5.03
N VAL A 186 3.00 -22.95 5.77
CA VAL A 186 3.11 -24.39 5.98
C VAL A 186 3.13 -25.05 4.61
N GLY A 187 4.27 -25.62 4.22
CA GLY A 187 4.40 -26.38 2.99
C GLY A 187 3.38 -27.51 3.02
N VAL A 188 2.64 -27.67 1.91
CA VAL A 188 1.76 -28.83 1.73
C VAL A 188 2.64 -30.07 1.91
N PRO A 189 2.35 -30.97 2.87
CA PRO A 189 3.14 -32.18 3.01
C PRO A 189 3.04 -32.95 1.70
N LEU A 190 4.19 -33.20 1.07
CA LEU A 190 4.28 -34.01 -0.13
C LEU A 190 3.57 -35.34 0.18
N ARG A 191 2.51 -35.66 -0.58
CA ARG A 191 1.87 -36.95 -0.51
C ARG A 191 2.94 -37.98 -0.87
N LYS A 192 3.43 -38.72 0.13
CA LYS A 192 4.37 -39.83 -0.04
C LYS A 192 3.81 -40.71 -1.16
N GLY A 193 4.51 -40.72 -2.30
CA GLY A 193 4.21 -41.60 -3.40
C GLY A 193 4.32 -43.04 -2.92
N VAL A 194 3.29 -43.82 -3.23
CA VAL A 194 3.23 -45.26 -2.99
C VAL A 194 4.41 -45.89 -3.72
N ARG A 195 5.31 -46.50 -2.94
CA ARG A 195 6.37 -47.38 -3.43
C ARG A 195 5.76 -48.79 -3.47
N HIS A 196 5.57 -49.34 -4.66
CA HIS A 196 5.47 -50.78 -4.93
C HIS A 196 6.07 -50.96 -6.34
N GLU A 197 7.34 -51.34 -6.39
CA GLU A 197 7.86 -52.72 -6.55
C GLU A 197 7.99 -53.10 -8.02
#